data_AF-A0A543D1D6-F1
#
_entry.id   AF-A0A543D1D6-F1
#
_cell.length_a   1.000
_cell.length_b   1.000
_cell.length_c   1.000
_cell.angle_alpha   90.00
_cell.angle_beta   90.00
_cell.angle_gamma   90.00
#
_symmetry.space_group_name_H-M   'P 1'
#
loop_
_entity.id
_entity.type
_entity.pdbx_description
1 polymer ?
#
loop_
_entity_poly.entity_id
_entity_poly.type
_entity_poly.pdbx_seq_one_letter_code
_entity_poly.pdbx_strand_id
1 'polypeptide(L)'
;MGEQGPRPVRPRISARASYLIAPLVRPNRLYRAVAARLERMPRALRLFTGLERRGKEALYGCRMCGQCALPATAYACPMTCPKQLRNGPCGGVAANGDCEVHPGQRCVWLIAWERAAATGHDADLALLQRPIDQRLRGTSSWVHYWLGRDEGLWTGAGTVDLGMPRVRP
;
A
#
# COMPACT_ATOMS: atom_id res chain seq x y z
N MET A 1 -7.63 -10.06 -26.62
CA MET A 1 -6.78 -10.74 -25.61
C MET A 1 -6.91 -9.92 -24.32
N GLY A 2 -7.81 -10.33 -23.42
CA GLY A 2 -8.27 -9.52 -22.30
C GLY A 2 -7.13 -9.10 -21.38
N GLU A 3 -7.07 -7.81 -21.03
CA GLU A 3 -6.09 -7.23 -20.13
C GLU A 3 -6.12 -7.98 -18.80
N GLN A 4 -5.12 -8.84 -18.57
CA GLN A 4 -5.03 -9.57 -17.31
C GLN A 4 -4.73 -8.55 -16.22
N GLY A 5 -5.55 -8.54 -15.17
CA GLY A 5 -5.43 -7.64 -14.03
C GLY A 5 -4.08 -7.71 -13.32
N PRO A 6 -3.88 -6.93 -12.24
CA PRO A 6 -2.62 -6.96 -11.50
C PRO A 6 -2.30 -8.38 -11.01
N ARG A 7 -1.04 -8.78 -11.14
CA ARG A 7 -0.53 -10.10 -10.73
C ARG A 7 0.19 -10.01 -9.39
N PRO A 8 0.09 -10.99 -8.48
CA PRO A 8 0.85 -11.00 -7.25
C PRO A 8 2.35 -10.80 -7.48
N VAL A 9 2.96 -9.91 -6.71
CA VAL A 9 4.40 -9.63 -6.78
C VAL A 9 5.02 -9.85 -5.42
N ARG A 10 6.13 -10.61 -5.39
CA ARG A 10 7.01 -10.65 -4.22
C ARG A 10 7.94 -9.43 -4.26
N PRO A 11 7.98 -8.61 -3.20
CA PRO A 11 8.91 -7.47 -3.13
C PRO A 11 10.36 -7.91 -3.31
N ARG A 12 11.15 -7.12 -4.05
CA ARG A 12 12.58 -7.37 -4.30
C ARG A 12 13.47 -7.02 -3.10
N ILE A 13 12.94 -6.20 -2.19
CA ILE A 13 13.59 -5.82 -0.93
C ILE A 13 13.03 -6.65 0.24
N SER A 14 13.92 -7.01 1.17
CA SER A 14 13.51 -7.73 2.39
C SER A 14 12.63 -6.85 3.27
N ALA A 15 11.71 -7.47 4.04
CA ALA A 15 10.84 -6.74 4.95
C ALA A 15 11.66 -5.96 6.00
N ARG A 16 12.70 -6.58 6.56
CA ARG A 16 13.61 -5.95 7.52
C ARG A 16 14.26 -4.68 6.96
N ALA A 17 14.78 -4.72 5.73
CA ALA A 17 15.37 -3.53 5.11
C ALA A 17 14.32 -2.43 4.89
N SER A 18 13.10 -2.79 4.49
CA SER A 18 11.99 -1.84 4.36
C SER A 18 11.63 -1.16 5.68
N TYR A 19 11.55 -1.91 6.79
CA TYR A 19 11.30 -1.34 8.12
C TYR A 19 12.45 -0.44 8.60
N LEU A 20 13.71 -0.79 8.30
CA LEU A 20 14.87 0.03 8.66
C LEU A 20 14.87 1.39 7.95
N ILE A 21 14.45 1.44 6.68
CA ILE A 21 14.40 2.70 5.91
C ILE A 21 13.10 3.49 6.13
N ALA A 22 12.05 2.87 6.67
CA ALA A 22 10.75 3.51 6.87
C ALA A 22 10.81 4.84 7.65
N PRO A 23 11.62 4.97 8.71
CA PRO A 23 11.74 6.23 9.45
C PRO A 23 12.23 7.41 8.60
N LEU A 24 13.00 7.15 7.53
CA LEU A 24 13.56 8.19 6.66
C LEU A 24 12.50 9.00 5.92
N VAL A 25 11.31 8.43 5.72
CA VAL A 25 10.21 9.10 5.00
C VAL A 25 9.11 9.61 5.92
N ARG A 26 9.29 9.54 7.26
CA ARG A 26 8.29 9.99 8.24
C ARG A 26 7.98 11.49 8.07
N PRO A 27 6.72 11.92 8.23
CA PRO A 27 6.34 13.31 8.05
C PRO A 27 7.07 14.18 9.07
N ASN A 28 7.64 15.27 8.58
CA ASN A 28 8.28 16.29 9.39
C ASN A 28 8.00 17.67 8.75
N ARG A 29 8.39 18.76 9.42
CA ARG A 29 8.13 20.12 8.94
C ARG A 29 8.73 20.38 7.56
N LEU A 30 9.93 19.85 7.29
CA LEU A 30 10.62 19.97 6.01
C LEU A 30 9.84 19.27 4.89
N TYR A 31 9.50 17.99 5.06
CA TYR A 31 8.75 17.23 4.05
C TYR A 31 7.36 17.79 3.80
N ARG A 32 6.69 18.30 4.83
CA ARG A 32 5.42 19.01 4.66
C ARG A 32 5.58 20.26 3.80
N ALA A 33 6.62 21.07 4.04
CA ALA A 33 6.92 22.25 3.24
C ALA A 33 7.29 21.89 1.79
N VAL A 34 8.11 20.84 1.59
CA VAL A 34 8.47 20.32 0.27
C VAL A 34 7.24 19.83 -0.48
N ALA A 35 6.37 19.05 0.16
CA ALA A 35 5.13 18.56 -0.43
C ALA A 35 4.22 19.72 -0.87
N ALA A 36 3.99 20.70 0.01
CA ALA A 36 3.18 21.88 -0.30
C ALA A 36 3.77 22.70 -1.46
N ARG A 37 5.10 22.77 -1.56
CA ARG A 37 5.78 23.46 -2.66
C ARG A 37 5.64 22.69 -3.98
N LEU A 38 5.76 21.37 -3.96
CA LEU A 38 5.58 20.49 -5.12
C LEU A 38 4.18 20.63 -5.72
N GLU A 39 3.13 20.72 -4.91
CA GLU A 39 1.75 20.87 -5.40
C GLU A 39 1.53 22.15 -6.21
N ARG A 40 2.26 23.23 -5.88
CA ARG A 40 2.22 24.49 -6.64
C ARG A 40 3.05 24.43 -7.94
N MET A 41 3.74 23.32 -8.21
CA MET A 41 4.62 23.15 -9.37
C MET A 41 4.25 21.88 -10.15
N PRO A 42 3.25 21.92 -11.04
CA PRO A 42 2.71 20.72 -11.69
C PRO A 42 3.76 19.88 -12.42
N ARG A 43 4.75 20.51 -13.05
CA ARG A 43 5.86 19.81 -13.74
C ARG A 43 6.75 19.05 -12.74
N ALA A 44 7.14 19.69 -11.64
CA ALA A 44 7.96 19.08 -10.60
C ALA A 44 7.21 17.94 -9.89
N LEU A 45 5.91 18.13 -9.59
CA LEU A 45 5.07 17.09 -9.00
C LEU A 45 4.96 15.85 -9.90
N ARG A 46 4.78 16.03 -11.22
CA ARG A 46 4.74 14.91 -12.18
C ARG A 46 6.06 14.15 -12.22
N LEU A 47 7.19 14.86 -12.24
CA LEU A 47 8.52 14.24 -12.20
C LEU A 47 8.72 13.45 -10.91
N PHE A 48 8.41 14.06 -9.75
CA PHE A 48 8.50 13.42 -8.44
C PHE A 48 7.64 12.14 -8.37
N THR A 49 6.38 12.24 -8.80
CA THR A 49 5.45 11.09 -8.83
C THR A 49 5.95 9.99 -9.78
N GLY A 50 6.57 10.35 -10.91
CA GLY A 50 7.19 9.41 -11.83
C GLY A 50 8.39 8.67 -11.22
N LEU A 51 9.22 9.37 -10.44
CA LEU A 51 10.34 8.75 -9.70
C LEU A 51 9.84 7.83 -8.58
N GLU A 52 8.86 8.28 -7.80
CA GLU A 52 8.19 7.45 -6.78
C GLU A 52 7.62 6.17 -7.41
N ARG A 53 6.90 6.30 -8.53
CA ARG A 53 6.33 5.17 -9.26
C ARG A 53 7.40 4.16 -9.63
N ARG A 54 8.45 4.58 -10.33
CA ARG A 54 9.53 3.67 -10.77
C ARG A 54 10.18 2.95 -9.59
N GLY A 55 10.50 3.68 -8.53
CA GLY A 55 11.10 3.10 -7.32
C GLY A 55 10.18 2.10 -6.63
N LYS A 56 8.91 2.47 -6.41
CA LYS A 56 7.95 1.62 -5.70
C LYS A 56 7.49 0.42 -6.54
N GLU A 57 7.35 0.58 -7.86
CA GLU A 57 7.08 -0.54 -8.79
C GLU A 57 8.26 -1.52 -8.79
N ALA A 58 9.50 -1.04 -8.93
CA ALA A 58 10.68 -1.89 -8.95
C ALA A 58 10.91 -2.65 -7.63
N LEU A 59 10.68 -2.00 -6.49
CA LEU A 59 10.93 -2.60 -5.17
C LEU A 59 9.77 -3.47 -4.66
N TYR A 60 8.53 -3.04 -4.87
CA TYR A 60 7.34 -3.60 -4.20
C TYR A 60 6.22 -4.05 -5.16
N GLY A 61 6.37 -3.85 -6.46
CA GLY A 61 5.27 -4.06 -7.43
C GLY A 61 4.13 -3.06 -7.26
N CYS A 62 4.38 -1.89 -6.66
CA CYS A 62 3.36 -0.88 -6.36
C CYS A 62 2.48 -0.56 -7.57
N ARG A 63 1.17 -0.38 -7.38
CA ARG A 63 0.23 -0.01 -8.46
C ARG A 63 -0.26 1.43 -8.38
N MET A 64 0.46 2.27 -7.61
CA MET A 64 0.21 3.70 -7.45
C MET A 64 -1.27 4.02 -7.15
N CYS A 65 -1.83 3.42 -6.10
CA CYS A 65 -3.20 3.70 -5.65
C CYS A 65 -3.39 5.09 -5.00
N GLY A 66 -2.32 5.88 -4.84
CA GLY A 66 -2.37 7.16 -4.13
C GLY A 66 -2.35 7.04 -2.60
N GLN A 67 -2.81 5.92 -2.03
CA GLN A 67 -2.93 5.74 -0.58
C GLN A 67 -2.07 4.54 -0.11
N CYS A 68 -0.88 4.79 0.42
CA CYS A 68 0.11 3.73 0.65
C CYS A 68 -0.30 2.75 1.77
N ALA A 69 -0.38 1.44 1.46
CA ALA A 69 -0.68 0.38 2.44
C ALA A 69 0.56 -0.40 2.91
N LEU A 70 1.74 -0.13 2.33
CA LEU A 70 2.94 -0.96 2.52
C LEU A 70 3.32 -1.19 3.99
N PRO A 71 3.29 -0.17 4.88
CA PRO A 71 3.64 -0.39 6.29
C PRO A 71 2.72 -1.40 6.99
N ALA A 72 1.42 -1.39 6.66
CA ALA A 72 0.42 -2.28 7.27
C ALA A 72 0.45 -3.71 6.69
N THR A 73 1.09 -3.92 5.55
CA THR A 73 1.11 -5.21 4.84
C THR A 73 2.51 -5.80 4.73
N ALA A 74 3.37 -5.52 5.71
CA ALA A 74 4.78 -5.94 5.73
C ALA A 74 5.53 -5.68 4.41
N TYR A 75 5.20 -4.54 3.80
CA TYR A 75 5.72 -4.07 2.52
C TYR A 75 5.44 -4.98 1.32
N ALA A 76 4.43 -5.84 1.39
CA ALA A 76 3.85 -6.48 0.22
C ALA A 76 2.67 -5.62 -0.29
N CYS A 77 2.72 -5.11 -1.53
CA CYS A 77 1.67 -4.20 -2.00
C CYS A 77 0.35 -4.96 -2.26
N PRO A 78 -0.73 -4.73 -1.49
CA PRO A 78 -1.98 -5.48 -1.66
C PRO A 78 -2.66 -5.22 -3.02
N MET A 79 -2.31 -4.10 -3.68
CA MET A 79 -2.82 -3.75 -5.01
C MET A 79 -2.25 -4.65 -6.12
N THR A 80 -1.27 -5.51 -5.84
CA THR A 80 -0.84 -6.57 -6.77
C THR A 80 -1.78 -7.77 -6.74
N CYS A 81 -2.71 -7.85 -5.78
CA CYS A 81 -3.79 -8.82 -5.83
C CYS A 81 -4.67 -8.55 -7.08
N PRO A 82 -5.04 -9.56 -7.87
CA PRO A 82 -5.94 -9.40 -9.03
C PRO A 82 -7.28 -8.76 -8.67
N LYS A 83 -7.75 -9.02 -7.44
CA LYS A 83 -8.97 -8.46 -6.89
C LYS A 83 -8.78 -7.07 -6.26
N GLN A 84 -7.55 -6.56 -6.21
CA GLN A 84 -7.17 -5.28 -5.59
C GLN A 84 -7.68 -5.12 -4.13
N LEU A 85 -7.79 -6.23 -3.40
CA LEU A 85 -8.27 -6.26 -2.02
C LEU A 85 -7.20 -5.72 -1.06
N ARG A 86 -7.50 -4.58 -0.42
CA ARG A 86 -6.68 -3.99 0.66
C ARG A 86 -6.92 -4.64 2.02
N ASN A 87 -8.04 -5.32 2.20
CA ASN A 87 -8.35 -6.14 3.36
C ASN A 87 -8.46 -7.59 2.87
N GLY A 88 -7.52 -8.45 3.25
CA GLY A 88 -7.51 -9.85 2.87
C GLY A 88 -7.11 -10.75 4.05
N PRO A 89 -6.88 -12.05 3.81
CA PRO A 89 -6.98 -12.73 2.51
C PRO A 89 -8.43 -12.88 2.03
N CYS A 90 -8.61 -13.20 0.74
CA CYS A 90 -9.92 -13.36 0.10
C CYS A 90 -10.52 -14.78 0.16
N GLY A 91 -9.89 -15.70 0.90
CA GLY A 91 -10.24 -17.13 0.90
C GLY A 91 -9.79 -17.93 -0.35
N GLY A 92 -9.65 -17.27 -1.50
CA GLY A 92 -9.22 -17.86 -2.79
C GLY A 92 -7.73 -18.21 -2.90
N VAL A 93 -7.16 -18.85 -1.88
CA VAL A 93 -5.77 -19.30 -1.85
C VAL A 93 -5.76 -20.82 -2.03
N ALA A 94 -5.04 -21.30 -3.04
CA ALA A 94 -4.94 -22.73 -3.32
C ALA A 94 -4.17 -23.47 -2.21
N ALA A 95 -4.29 -24.80 -2.14
CA ALA A 95 -3.60 -25.62 -1.14
C ALA A 95 -2.05 -25.46 -1.18
N ASN A 96 -1.50 -25.19 -2.36
CA ASN A 96 -0.07 -24.89 -2.55
C ASN A 96 0.31 -23.42 -2.23
N GLY A 97 -0.67 -22.60 -1.86
CA GLY A 97 -0.57 -21.17 -1.53
C GLY A 97 -0.56 -20.22 -2.73
N ASP A 98 -0.89 -20.68 -3.92
CA ASP A 98 -1.07 -19.82 -5.09
C ASP A 98 -2.37 -19.02 -5.03
N CYS A 99 -2.42 -17.92 -5.78
CA CYS A 99 -3.63 -17.15 -6.00
C CYS A 99 -4.59 -17.91 -6.93
N GLU A 100 -5.89 -17.98 -6.60
CA GLU A 100 -6.89 -18.64 -7.46
C GLU A 100 -6.94 -18.10 -8.90
N VAL A 101 -6.68 -16.81 -9.09
CA VAL A 101 -6.79 -16.14 -10.40
C VAL A 101 -5.53 -16.37 -11.25
N HIS A 102 -4.39 -16.60 -10.60
CA HIS A 102 -3.11 -16.83 -11.26
C HIS A 102 -2.40 -18.04 -10.65
N PRO A 103 -2.76 -19.26 -11.09
CA PRO A 103 -2.04 -20.48 -10.72
C PRO A 103 -0.53 -20.34 -11.00
N GLY A 104 0.30 -20.89 -10.12
CA GLY A 104 1.76 -20.75 -10.16
C GLY A 104 2.30 -19.42 -9.59
N GLN A 105 1.43 -18.52 -9.12
CA GLN A 105 1.83 -17.28 -8.45
C GLN A 105 1.39 -17.28 -7.00
N ARG A 106 2.36 -17.22 -6.08
CA ARG A 106 2.13 -17.13 -4.63
C ARG A 106 1.20 -15.96 -4.31
N CYS A 107 0.16 -16.22 -3.52
CA CYS A 107 -0.78 -15.18 -3.08
C CYS A 107 -0.07 -14.03 -2.36
N VAL A 108 -0.36 -12.78 -2.73
CA VAL A 108 0.27 -11.60 -2.09
C VAL A 108 -0.03 -11.51 -0.60
N TRP A 109 -1.20 -11.99 -0.14
CA TRP A 109 -1.54 -12.00 1.29
C TRP A 109 -0.78 -13.05 2.07
N LEU A 110 -0.41 -14.19 1.46
CA LEU A 110 0.54 -15.13 2.07
C LEU A 110 1.93 -14.52 2.13
N ILE A 111 2.38 -13.82 1.07
CA ILE A 111 3.66 -13.10 1.07
C ILE A 111 3.68 -12.05 2.19
N ALA A 112 2.59 -11.30 2.38
CA ALA A 112 2.47 -10.32 3.46
C ALA A 112 2.56 -11.00 4.84
N TRP A 113 1.80 -12.08 5.05
CA TRP A 113 1.82 -12.87 6.30
C TRP A 113 3.21 -13.40 6.64
N GLU A 114 3.87 -14.08 5.70
CA GLU A 114 5.21 -14.63 5.90
C GLU A 114 6.24 -13.54 6.24
N ARG A 115 6.14 -12.38 5.58
CA ARG A 115 7.02 -11.22 5.84
C ARG A 115 6.75 -10.59 7.20
N ALA A 116 5.48 -10.46 7.57
CA ALA A 116 5.07 -9.89 8.85
C ALA A 116 5.52 -10.78 10.01
N ALA A 117 5.26 -12.08 9.94
CA ALA A 117 5.69 -13.07 10.94
C ALA A 117 7.23 -13.09 11.10
N ALA A 118 7.98 -13.04 9.99
CA ALA A 118 9.45 -13.01 10.03
C ALA A 118 10.03 -11.71 10.63
N THR A 119 9.23 -10.67 10.82
CA THR A 119 9.68 -9.37 11.34
C THR A 119 8.95 -8.92 12.61
N GLY A 120 8.02 -9.72 13.14
CA GLY A 120 7.23 -9.38 14.34
C GLY A 120 6.18 -8.28 14.10
N HIS A 121 5.68 -8.15 12.87
CA HIS A 121 4.71 -7.13 12.45
C HIS A 121 3.35 -7.75 12.04
N ASP A 122 3.05 -8.97 12.48
CA ASP A 122 1.80 -9.68 12.17
C ASP A 122 0.55 -8.95 12.67
N ALA A 123 0.65 -8.25 13.80
CA ALA A 123 -0.44 -7.41 14.32
C ALA A 123 -0.88 -6.30 13.34
N ASP A 124 0.02 -5.81 12.48
CA ASP A 124 -0.31 -4.77 11.50
C ASP A 124 -1.30 -5.26 10.42
N LEU A 125 -1.35 -6.58 10.16
CA LEU A 125 -2.28 -7.18 9.20
C LEU A 125 -3.73 -7.18 9.70
N ALA A 126 -3.94 -7.02 11.02
CA ALA A 126 -5.26 -6.88 11.62
C ALA A 126 -5.81 -5.44 11.51
N LEU A 127 -4.99 -4.47 11.05
CA LEU A 127 -5.41 -3.10 10.88
C LEU A 127 -6.30 -2.97 9.63
N LEU A 128 -7.61 -2.90 9.86
CA LEU A 128 -8.60 -2.82 8.81
C LEU A 128 -8.43 -1.53 8.01
N GLN A 129 -8.12 -1.66 6.73
CA GLN A 129 -7.94 -0.56 5.80
C GLN A 129 -9.29 0.05 5.40
N ARG A 130 -9.36 1.37 5.35
CA ARG A 130 -10.51 2.09 4.79
C ARG A 130 -10.66 1.85 3.29
N PRO A 131 -11.86 2.08 2.72
CA PRO A 131 -12.05 2.02 1.28
C PRO A 131 -11.06 2.91 0.54
N ILE A 132 -10.51 2.38 -0.55
CA ILE A 132 -9.62 3.13 -1.43
C ILE A 132 -10.40 4.21 -2.21
N ASP A 133 -9.85 5.41 -2.27
CA ASP A 133 -10.33 6.46 -3.16
C ASP A 133 -9.68 6.30 -4.54
N GLN A 134 -10.43 5.74 -5.49
CA GLN A 134 -9.95 5.51 -6.85
C GLN A 134 -9.60 6.79 -7.61
N ARG A 135 -10.08 7.96 -7.18
CA ARG A 135 -9.74 9.26 -7.81
C ARG A 135 -8.27 9.64 -7.59
N LEU A 136 -7.64 9.09 -6.55
CA LEU A 136 -6.23 9.33 -6.23
C LEU A 136 -5.28 8.41 -7.01
N ARG A 137 -5.79 7.52 -7.87
CA ARG A 137 -4.96 6.60 -8.64
C ARG A 137 -3.97 7.36 -9.52
N GLY A 138 -2.71 6.93 -9.47
CA GLY A 138 -1.60 7.53 -10.19
C GLY A 138 -0.98 8.76 -9.51
N THR A 139 -1.53 9.25 -8.40
CA THR A 139 -0.97 10.35 -7.61
C THR A 139 0.10 9.86 -6.62
N SER A 140 0.89 10.80 -6.09
CA SER A 140 1.98 10.51 -5.15
C SER A 140 1.47 10.21 -3.74
N SER A 141 1.70 8.99 -3.27
CA SER A 141 1.36 8.61 -1.90
C SER A 141 2.28 9.24 -0.85
N TRP A 142 3.52 9.60 -1.22
CA TRP A 142 4.40 10.35 -0.30
C TRP A 142 3.95 11.79 -0.10
N VAL A 143 3.47 12.47 -1.14
CA VAL A 143 2.92 13.82 -1.00
C VAL A 143 1.68 13.81 -0.10
N HIS A 144 0.76 12.86 -0.30
CA HIS A 144 -0.41 12.72 0.58
C HIS A 144 -0.02 12.41 2.03
N TYR A 145 0.96 11.51 2.24
CA TYR A 145 1.49 11.18 3.56
C TYR A 145 2.11 12.39 4.27
N TRP A 146 2.94 13.18 3.58
CA TRP A 146 3.60 14.35 4.17
C TRP A 146 2.65 15.52 4.43
N LEU A 147 1.54 15.60 3.69
CA LEU A 147 0.49 16.60 3.91
C LEU A 147 -0.52 16.16 4.97
N GLY A 148 -0.49 14.91 5.44
CA GLY A 148 -1.44 14.37 6.42
C GLY A 148 -2.79 13.96 5.82
N ARG A 149 -2.88 13.77 4.49
CA ARG A 149 -4.13 13.38 3.81
C ARG A 149 -4.43 11.88 3.89
N ASP A 150 -3.40 11.09 4.21
CA ASP A 150 -3.47 9.65 4.43
C ASP A 150 -3.62 9.32 5.94
N GLU A 151 -4.01 10.29 6.77
CA GLU A 151 -4.32 10.04 8.18
C GLU A 151 -5.58 9.15 8.29
N GLY A 152 -5.48 8.09 9.10
CA GLY A 152 -6.57 7.14 9.28
C GLY A 152 -6.85 6.24 8.08
N LEU A 153 -5.86 5.91 7.24
CA LEU A 153 -6.03 4.91 6.17
C LEU A 153 -6.44 3.52 6.69
N TRP A 154 -6.22 3.25 7.97
CA TRP A 154 -6.66 2.04 8.65
C TRP A 154 -7.00 2.33 10.11
N THR A 155 -7.66 1.37 10.75
CA THR A 155 -8.07 1.43 12.15
C THR A 155 -6.87 1.53 13.10
N GLY A 156 -7.07 2.13 14.27
CA GLY A 156 -6.13 2.00 15.39
C GLY A 156 -6.17 0.58 15.99
N ALA A 157 -5.11 0.20 16.70
CA ALA A 157 -5.06 -1.07 17.41
C ALA A 157 -6.22 -1.15 18.43
N GLY A 158 -7.12 -2.12 18.24
CA GLY A 158 -8.25 -2.36 19.15
C GLY A 158 -9.50 -1.49 18.95
N THR A 159 -9.55 -0.62 17.93
CA THR A 159 -10.72 0.24 17.67
C THR A 159 -11.19 0.12 16.22
N VAL A 160 -12.38 -0.46 15.98
CA VAL A 160 -12.98 -0.47 14.64
C VAL A 160 -13.78 0.81 14.42
N ASP A 161 -13.10 1.89 14.07
CA ASP A 161 -13.72 3.11 13.53
C ASP A 161 -13.56 3.13 12.01
N LEU A 162 -14.62 2.71 11.30
CA LEU A 162 -14.63 2.64 9.83
C LEU A 162 -14.61 4.01 9.16
N GLY A 163 -14.76 5.10 9.92
CA GLY A 163 -14.75 6.47 9.38
C GLY A 163 -15.82 6.73 8.31
N MET A 164 -16.83 5.86 8.21
CA MET A 164 -17.95 6.09 7.30
C MET A 164 -18.79 7.24 7.88
N PRO A 165 -19.16 8.26 7.09
CA PRO A 165 -20.15 9.23 7.54
C PRO A 165 -21.38 8.45 7.99
N ARG A 166 -21.91 8.73 9.18
CA ARG A 166 -23.19 8.16 9.60
C ARG A 166 -24.20 8.55 8.53
N VAL A 167 -24.62 7.59 7.71
CA VAL A 167 -25.75 7.76 6.82
C VAL A 167 -26.92 8.04 7.75
N ARG A 168 -27.37 9.29 7.82
CA ARG A 168 -28.61 9.61 8.53
C ARG A 168 -29.73 8.87 7.78
N PRO A 169 -30.63 8.18 8.49
CA PRO A 169 -31.70 7.41 7.88
C PRO A 169 -32.57 8.28 6.96
#